data_AF-A0A6V8PL42-F1
#
_entry.id   AF-A0A6V8PL42-F1
#
_cell.length_a   1.000
_cell.length_b   1.000
_cell.length_c   1.000
_cell.angle_alpha   90.00
_cell.angle_beta   90.00
_cell.angle_gamma   90.00
#
_symmetry.space_group_name_H-M   'P 1'
#
loop_
_entity.id
_entity.type
_entity.pdbx_description
1 polymer ?
#
loop_
_entity_poly.entity_id
_entity_poly.type
_entity_poly.pdbx_seq_one_letter_code
_entity_poly.pdbx_strand_id
1 'polypeptide(L)'
;VVERAVRWSREACILTKGFFRLGHPTDTRETIEETIRFARKLALHDVSVNILTPLPGSQIYEVANQYGKFDNDWRKMNLLNVVFVPYGLTREELEGYYGRFLKEFYLRPRIITSYLKRIASNPRYSGRYLRGLGAFVRTAF
;
A
#
# COMPACT_ATOMS: atom_id res chain seq x y z
N VAL A 1 -13.11 -14.61 -3.30
CA VAL A 1 -13.37 -14.03 -4.64
C VAL A 1 -12.13 -13.38 -5.24
N VAL A 2 -11.45 -12.48 -4.54
CA VAL A 2 -10.24 -11.77 -5.02
C VAL A 2 -9.14 -12.70 -5.53
N GLU A 3 -8.82 -13.79 -4.82
CA GLU A 3 -7.79 -14.75 -5.25
C GLU A 3 -8.10 -15.36 -6.64
N ARG A 4 -9.37 -15.66 -6.92
CA ARG A 4 -9.81 -16.19 -8.22
C ARG A 4 -9.65 -15.14 -9.32
N ALA A 5 -10.03 -13.89 -9.05
CA ALA A 5 -9.87 -12.80 -10.01
C ALA A 5 -8.40 -12.57 -10.38
N VAL A 6 -7.51 -12.53 -9.38
CA VAL A 6 -6.07 -12.38 -9.61
C VAL A 6 -5.52 -13.55 -10.43
N ARG A 7 -5.98 -14.78 -10.17
CA ARG A 7 -5.60 -15.97 -10.93
C ARG A 7 -6.06 -15.88 -12.38
N TRP A 8 -7.33 -15.59 -12.64
CA TRP A 8 -7.86 -15.46 -14.00
C TRP A 8 -7.18 -14.35 -14.80
N SER A 9 -6.92 -13.19 -14.18
CA SER A 9 -6.15 -12.13 -14.83
C SER A 9 -4.75 -12.61 -15.24
N ARG A 10 -4.09 -13.40 -14.39
CA ARG A 10 -2.78 -13.96 -14.72
C ARG A 10 -2.84 -14.98 -15.86
N GLU A 11 -3.85 -15.85 -15.87
CA GLU A 11 -4.09 -16.81 -16.97
C GLU A 11 -4.34 -16.07 -18.30
N ALA A 12 -4.99 -14.90 -18.26
CA ALA A 12 -5.21 -14.03 -19.40
C ALA A 12 -4.03 -13.07 -19.71
N CYS A 13 -2.87 -13.23 -19.06
CA CYS A 13 -1.70 -12.33 -19.22
C CYS A 13 -1.97 -10.85 -18.90
N ILE A 14 -2.98 -10.54 -18.08
CA ILE A 14 -3.33 -9.19 -17.63
C ILE A 14 -2.54 -8.83 -16.39
N LEU A 15 -1.96 -7.63 -16.39
CA LEU A 15 -1.27 -7.09 -15.23
C LEU A 15 -2.24 -6.69 -14.13
N THR A 16 -1.94 -7.08 -12.91
CA THR A 16 -2.79 -6.87 -11.73
C THR A 16 -2.11 -5.96 -10.73
N LYS A 17 -2.86 -4.97 -10.25
CA LYS A 17 -2.46 -4.07 -9.16
C LYS A 17 -3.45 -4.18 -8.01
N GLY A 18 -2.94 -4.43 -6.80
CA GLY A 18 -3.77 -4.44 -5.60
C GLY A 18 -3.77 -3.08 -4.91
N PHE A 19 -4.93 -2.70 -4.36
CA PHE A 19 -5.07 -1.50 -3.54
C PHE A 19 -5.34 -1.91 -2.10
N PHE A 20 -4.47 -1.47 -1.19
CA PHE A 20 -4.53 -1.78 0.22
C PHE A 20 -4.58 -0.50 1.03
N ARG A 21 -5.30 -0.54 2.15
CA ARG A 21 -5.40 0.56 3.09
C ARG A 21 -5.02 0.06 4.47
N LEU A 22 -4.23 0.84 5.19
CA LEU A 22 -3.89 0.62 6.61
C LEU A 22 -4.46 1.75 7.47
N GLY A 23 -4.67 1.48 8.76
CA GLY A 23 -5.10 2.49 9.73
C GLY A 23 -6.60 2.77 9.69
N HIS A 24 -7.40 1.78 9.30
CA HIS A 24 -8.85 1.83 9.49
C HIS A 24 -9.21 1.92 10.99
N PRO A 25 -10.34 2.55 11.39
CA PRO A 25 -10.81 2.58 12.78
C PRO A 25 -10.83 1.24 13.51
N THR A 26 -11.02 0.15 12.76
CA THR A 26 -11.11 -1.21 13.27
C THR A 26 -9.82 -2.01 13.08
N ASP A 27 -8.76 -1.40 12.55
CA ASP A 27 -7.48 -2.09 12.37
C ASP A 27 -6.78 -2.29 13.71
N THR A 28 -6.25 -3.48 13.91
CA THR A 28 -5.33 -3.82 14.99
C THR A 28 -3.96 -4.17 14.40
N ARG A 29 -2.96 -4.38 15.25
CA ARG A 29 -1.65 -4.88 14.82
C ARG A 29 -1.80 -6.18 14.05
N GLU A 30 -2.64 -7.08 14.55
CA GLU A 30 -2.91 -8.40 13.98
C GLU A 30 -3.60 -8.31 12.60
N THR A 31 -4.59 -7.44 12.43
CA THR A 31 -5.29 -7.30 11.13
C THR A 31 -4.39 -6.65 10.07
N ILE A 32 -3.51 -5.72 10.46
CA ILE A 32 -2.51 -5.14 9.56
C ILE A 32 -1.51 -6.21 9.11
N GLU A 33 -1.05 -7.06 10.04
CA GLU A 33 -0.20 -8.21 9.74
C GLU A 33 -0.89 -9.19 8.76
N GLU A 34 -2.16 -9.50 8.99
CA GLU A 34 -2.96 -10.31 8.07
C GLU A 34 -3.07 -9.69 6.69
N THR A 35 -3.26 -8.37 6.61
CA THR A 35 -3.33 -7.63 5.35
C THR A 35 -2.02 -7.72 4.57
N ILE A 36 -0.88 -7.56 5.24
CA ILE A 36 0.45 -7.72 4.63
C ILE A 36 0.63 -9.16 4.13
N ARG A 37 0.32 -10.17 4.96
CA ARG A 37 0.38 -11.58 4.56
C ARG A 37 -0.51 -11.87 3.36
N PHE A 38 -1.72 -11.34 3.35
CA PHE A 38 -2.67 -11.50 2.26
C PHE A 38 -2.15 -10.88 0.96
N ALA A 39 -1.63 -9.65 1.00
CA ALA A 39 -1.02 -9.00 -0.15
C ALA A 39 0.16 -9.80 -0.73
N ARG A 40 0.96 -10.42 0.14
CA ARG A 40 2.07 -11.30 -0.25
C ARG A 40 1.61 -12.63 -0.85
N LYS A 41 0.49 -13.18 -0.37
CA LYS A 41 -0.11 -14.41 -0.89
C LYS A 41 -0.63 -14.22 -2.32
N LEU A 42 -1.16 -13.03 -2.62
CA LEU A 42 -1.70 -12.75 -3.95
C LEU A 42 -0.59 -12.66 -5.00
N ALA A 43 -0.87 -13.24 -6.17
CA ALA A 43 -0.03 -13.22 -7.37
C ALA A 43 -0.06 -11.87 -8.11
N LEU A 44 -0.08 -10.76 -7.36
CA LEU A 44 -0.11 -9.39 -7.88
C LEU A 44 1.23 -9.01 -8.52
N HIS A 45 1.18 -8.03 -9.41
CA HIS A 45 2.37 -7.49 -10.06
C HIS A 45 2.81 -6.15 -9.46
N ASP A 46 1.88 -5.42 -8.86
CA ASP A 46 2.11 -4.11 -8.27
C ASP A 46 1.11 -3.87 -7.13
N VAL A 47 1.41 -2.93 -6.24
CA VAL A 47 0.50 -2.50 -5.18
C VAL A 47 0.43 -0.99 -5.07
N SER A 48 -0.69 -0.50 -4.55
CA SER A 48 -0.78 0.82 -3.91
C SER A 48 -1.19 0.56 -2.48
N VAL A 49 -0.37 1.02 -1.54
CA VAL A 49 -0.70 1.01 -0.12
C VAL A 49 -0.95 2.46 0.24
N ASN A 50 -2.04 2.73 0.94
CA ASN A 50 -2.37 4.06 1.42
C ASN A 50 -2.70 3.96 2.91
N ILE A 51 -2.52 5.06 3.64
CA ILE A 51 -2.97 5.18 5.02
C ILE A 51 -4.34 5.86 5.02
N LEU A 52 -5.26 5.43 5.88
CA LEU A 52 -6.59 6.04 5.94
C LEU A 52 -6.44 7.55 6.17
N THR A 53 -7.01 8.29 5.23
CA THR A 53 -7.10 9.74 5.26
C THR A 53 -8.59 10.05 5.23
N PRO A 54 -9.18 10.51 6.34
CA PRO A 54 -10.54 11.03 6.33
C PRO A 54 -10.58 12.25 5.42
N LEU A 55 -11.21 12.10 4.25
CA LEU A 55 -11.29 13.17 3.25
C LEU A 55 -12.59 13.98 3.45
N PRO A 56 -12.57 15.31 3.30
CA PRO A 56 -13.75 16.15 3.42
C PRO A 56 -14.93 15.64 2.58
N GLY A 57 -16.12 15.59 3.18
CA GLY A 57 -17.34 15.07 2.55
C GLY A 57 -17.51 13.53 2.61
N SER A 58 -16.54 12.79 3.15
CA SER A 58 -16.72 11.37 3.46
C SER A 58 -17.34 11.17 4.83
N GLN A 59 -18.12 10.09 5.03
CA GLN A 59 -18.72 9.80 6.33
C GLN A 59 -17.68 9.69 7.45
N ILE A 60 -16.52 9.11 7.16
CA ILE A 60 -15.44 8.96 8.13
C ILE A 60 -14.85 10.31 8.55
N TYR A 61 -14.91 11.36 7.73
CA TYR A 61 -14.43 12.70 8.09
C TYR A 61 -15.19 13.28 9.28
N GLU A 62 -16.52 13.12 9.27
CA GLU A 62 -17.42 13.63 10.32
C GLU A 62 -17.22 12.91 11.67
N VAL A 63 -16.84 11.63 11.63
CA VAL A 63 -16.72 10.79 12.82
C VAL A 63 -15.29 10.39 13.16
N ALA A 64 -14.27 10.87 12.43
CA ALA A 64 -12.88 10.43 12.59
C ALA A 64 -12.39 10.53 14.05
N ASN A 65 -12.66 11.66 14.71
CA ASN A 65 -12.23 11.91 16.08
C ASN A 65 -12.92 10.99 17.12
N GLN A 66 -13.98 10.28 16.75
CA GLN A 66 -14.62 9.29 17.63
C GLN A 66 -13.85 7.96 17.67
N TYR A 67 -12.95 7.73 16.71
CA TYR A 67 -12.23 6.47 16.54
C TYR A 67 -10.71 6.61 16.65
N GLY A 68 -10.20 7.82 16.87
CA GLY A 68 -8.78 8.09 16.90
C GLY A 68 -8.43 9.56 16.90
N LYS A 69 -7.16 9.86 16.67
CA LYS A 69 -6.64 11.23 16.54
C LYS A 69 -6.58 11.61 15.06
N PHE A 70 -7.31 12.66 14.69
CA PHE A 70 -7.33 13.19 13.32
C PHE A 70 -6.66 14.58 13.24
N ASP A 71 -5.60 14.68 12.44
CA ASP A 71 -4.97 15.93 12.00
C ASP A 71 -5.69 16.45 10.75
N ASN A 72 -6.58 17.43 10.94
CA ASN A 72 -7.39 18.02 9.88
C ASN A 72 -6.63 19.10 9.07
N ASP A 73 -5.31 18.94 8.88
CA ASP A 73 -4.54 19.76 7.95
C ASP A 73 -4.68 19.22 6.52
N TRP A 74 -5.49 19.91 5.72
CA TRP A 74 -5.80 19.53 4.33
C TRP A 74 -4.54 19.40 3.47
N ARG A 75 -3.49 20.17 3.76
CA ARG A 75 -2.23 20.12 3.00
C ARG A 75 -1.50 18.79 3.15
N LYS A 76 -1.79 18.04 4.23
CA LYS A 76 -1.20 16.74 4.52
C LYS A 76 -2.04 15.58 3.98
N MET A 77 -3.27 15.81 3.53
CA MET A 77 -4.22 14.76 3.10
C MET A 77 -3.90 14.21 1.70
N ASN A 78 -2.77 13.52 1.55
CA ASN A 78 -2.28 12.99 0.28
C ASN A 78 -2.31 11.45 0.20
N LEU A 79 -3.02 10.77 1.10
CA LEU A 79 -3.13 9.31 1.21
C LEU A 79 -1.83 8.58 1.63
N LEU A 80 -0.73 9.31 1.81
CA LEU A 80 0.58 8.77 2.21
C LEU A 80 0.98 9.22 3.62
N ASN A 81 0.68 10.46 3.97
CA ASN A 81 0.92 10.97 5.32
C ASN A 81 -0.08 10.34 6.29
N VAL A 82 0.40 9.95 7.47
CA VAL A 82 -0.48 9.61 8.59
C VAL A 82 -1.15 10.90 9.08
N VAL A 83 -2.40 11.12 8.70
CA VAL A 83 -3.22 12.22 9.25
C VAL A 83 -4.27 11.70 10.22
N PHE A 84 -4.55 10.40 10.21
CA PHE A 84 -5.45 9.76 11.16
C PHE A 84 -4.73 8.57 11.82
N VAL A 85 -4.84 8.49 13.14
CA VAL A 85 -4.30 7.39 13.95
C VAL A 85 -5.48 6.80 14.75
N PRO A 86 -5.94 5.57 14.45
CA PRO A 86 -7.01 4.95 15.21
C PRO A 86 -6.55 4.61 16.63
N TYR A 87 -7.50 4.50 17.57
CA TYR A 87 -7.19 4.07 18.92
C TYR A 87 -6.53 2.68 18.93
N GLY A 88 -5.51 2.52 19.78
CA GLY A 88 -4.77 1.26 19.91
C GLY A 88 -3.54 1.14 19.01
N LEU A 89 -3.34 2.06 18.06
CA LEU A 89 -2.14 2.18 17.23
C LEU A 89 -1.43 3.52 17.46
N THR A 90 -0.16 3.60 17.09
CA THR A 90 0.60 4.85 17.00
C THR A 90 0.91 5.23 15.56
N ARG A 91 1.31 6.50 15.37
CA ARG A 91 1.79 6.99 14.06
C ARG A 91 2.99 6.19 13.58
N GLU A 92 3.95 5.96 14.48
CA GLU A 92 5.21 5.28 14.22
C GLU A 92 4.96 3.82 13.81
N GLU A 93 3.96 3.18 14.41
CA GLU A 93 3.52 1.85 14.02
C GLU A 93 2.94 1.83 12.62
N LEU A 94 2.05 2.77 12.27
CA LEU A 94 1.49 2.87 10.92
C LEU A 94 2.58 3.12 9.86
N GLU A 95 3.51 4.03 10.12
CA GLU A 95 4.66 4.31 9.24
C GLU A 95 5.58 3.08 9.11
N GLY A 96 5.84 2.39 10.23
CA GLY A 96 6.62 1.15 10.25
C GLY A 96 5.94 0.02 9.45
N TYR A 97 4.64 -0.19 9.65
CA TYR A 97 3.85 -1.17 8.90
C TYR A 97 3.80 -0.83 7.41
N TYR A 98 3.66 0.44 7.06
CA TYR A 98 3.67 0.90 5.68
C TYR A 98 5.01 0.59 4.99
N GLY A 99 6.13 0.98 5.61
CA GLY A 99 7.47 0.68 5.09
C GLY A 99 7.72 -0.82 4.99
N ARG A 100 7.32 -1.60 6.01
CA ARG A 100 7.45 -3.06 6.01
C ARG A 100 6.60 -3.72 4.94
N PHE A 101 5.36 -3.26 4.72
CA PHE A 101 4.49 -3.74 3.64
C PHE A 101 5.22 -3.61 2.30
N LEU A 102 5.75 -2.42 2.00
CA LEU A 102 6.46 -2.17 0.75
C LEU A 102 7.66 -3.10 0.60
N LYS A 103 8.51 -3.24 1.64
CA LYS A 103 9.66 -4.15 1.63
C LYS A 103 9.25 -5.59 1.36
N GLU A 104 8.31 -6.11 2.15
CA GLU A 104 7.90 -7.51 2.04
C GLU A 104 7.18 -7.83 0.74
N PHE A 105 6.56 -6.84 0.10
CA PHE A 105 5.95 -7.01 -1.22
C PHE A 105 6.98 -6.91 -2.35
N TYR A 106 7.77 -5.84 -2.43
CA TYR A 106 8.63 -5.54 -3.58
C TYR A 106 9.98 -6.27 -3.56
N LEU A 107 10.52 -6.62 -2.38
CA LEU A 107 11.79 -7.35 -2.29
C LEU A 107 11.65 -8.85 -2.59
N ARG A 108 10.45 -9.33 -2.93
CA ARG A 108 10.25 -10.73 -3.31
C ARG A 108 10.94 -11.01 -4.65
N PRO A 109 11.72 -12.11 -4.77
CA PRO A 109 12.42 -12.46 -6.01
C PRO A 109 11.53 -12.48 -7.26
N ARG A 110 10.28 -12.95 -7.12
CA ARG A 110 9.29 -12.95 -8.19
C ARG A 110 8.90 -11.55 -8.68
N ILE A 111 8.80 -10.57 -7.78
CA ILE A 111 8.45 -9.20 -8.14
C ILE A 111 9.65 -8.53 -8.80
N ILE A 112 10.84 -8.66 -8.21
CA ILE A 112 12.10 -8.14 -8.77
C ILE A 112 12.30 -8.66 -10.19
N THR A 113 12.22 -9.98 -10.40
CA THR A 113 12.36 -10.59 -11.72
C THR A 113 11.28 -10.13 -12.70
N SER A 114 10.04 -9.91 -12.25
CA SER A 114 8.97 -9.32 -13.08
C SER A 114 9.32 -7.90 -13.54
N TYR A 115 9.86 -7.06 -12.66
CA TYR A 115 10.29 -5.70 -13.04
C TYR A 115 11.48 -5.73 -14.00
N LEU A 116 12.48 -6.56 -13.75
CA LEU A 116 13.63 -6.73 -14.64
C LEU A 116 13.22 -7.18 -16.04
N LYS A 117 12.31 -8.17 -16.15
CA LYS A 117 11.76 -8.62 -17.43
C LYS A 117 11.06 -7.47 -18.17
N ARG A 118 10.27 -6.65 -17.48
CA ARG A 118 9.59 -5.49 -18.09
C ARG A 118 10.55 -4.42 -18.59
N ILE A 119 11.63 -4.17 -17.84
CA ILE A 119 12.68 -3.23 -18.25
C ILE A 119 13.38 -3.75 -19.50
N ALA A 120 13.73 -5.04 -19.52
CA ALA A 120 14.38 -5.68 -20.68
C ALA A 120 13.48 -5.68 -21.92
N SER A 121 12.18 -5.95 -21.77
CA SER A 121 11.22 -5.96 -22.89
C SER A 121 10.86 -4.56 -23.40
N ASN A 122 10.96 -3.52 -22.57
CA ASN A 122 10.70 -2.14 -22.99
C ASN A 122 11.69 -1.14 -22.34
N PRO A 123 12.91 -1.02 -22.91
CA PRO A 123 13.96 -0.15 -22.38
C PRO A 123 13.57 1.33 -22.29
N ARG A 124 12.62 1.78 -23.12
CA ARG A 124 12.08 3.15 -23.11
C ARG A 124 11.48 3.58 -21.77
N TYR A 125 11.00 2.64 -20.95
CA TYR A 125 10.43 2.92 -19.63
C TYR A 125 11.44 2.80 -18.47
N SER A 126 12.70 2.45 -18.74
CA SER A 126 13.75 2.28 -17.73
C SER A 126 13.86 3.47 -16.77
N GLY A 127 13.85 4.70 -17.29
CA GLY A 127 13.90 5.92 -16.47
C GLY A 127 12.69 6.12 -15.55
N ARG A 128 11.53 5.52 -15.84
CA ARG A 128 10.37 5.52 -14.92
C ARG A 128 10.58 4.50 -13.81
N TYR A 129 11.08 3.31 -14.14
CA TYR A 129 11.38 2.28 -13.14
C TYR A 129 12.50 2.69 -12.18
N LEU A 130 13.55 3.36 -12.67
CA LEU A 130 14.63 3.90 -11.82
C LEU A 130 14.12 4.97 -10.85
N ARG A 131 13.27 5.89 -11.32
CA ARG A 131 12.60 6.86 -10.44
C ARG A 131 11.70 6.19 -9.40
N GLY A 132 10.95 5.18 -9.82
CA GLY A 132 10.12 4.37 -8.92
C GLY A 132 10.95 3.65 -7.86
N LEU A 133 12.09 3.07 -8.24
CA LEU A 133 13.04 2.45 -7.32
C LEU A 133 13.60 3.47 -6.32
N GLY A 134 13.99 4.66 -6.78
CA GLY A 134 14.46 5.73 -5.90
C GLY A 134 13.39 6.19 -4.89
N ALA A 135 12.13 6.29 -5.33
CA ALA A 135 11.01 6.56 -4.43
C ALA A 135 10.79 5.42 -3.43
N PHE A 136 10.83 4.16 -3.88
CA PHE A 136 10.73 3.00 -3.01
C PHE A 136 11.83 2.98 -1.95
N VAL A 137 13.09 3.23 -2.31
CA VAL A 137 14.21 3.23 -1.36
C VAL A 137 14.00 4.30 -0.29
N ARG A 138 13.68 5.55 -0.69
CA ARG A 138 13.45 6.68 0.24
C ARG A 138 12.28 6.43 1.20
N THR A 139 11.27 5.68 0.76
CA THR A 139 10.05 5.47 1.53
C THR A 139 10.09 4.21 2.37
N ALA A 140 10.78 3.18 1.89
CA ALA A 140 10.91 1.92 2.62
C ALA A 140 12.05 1.96 3.65
N PHE A 141 13.18 2.60 3.34
CA PHE A 141 14.39 2.64 4.16
C PHE A 141 14.70 4.06 4.61
#